data_AF-A0A443RBX5-F1
#
_entry.id   AF-A0A443RBX5-F1
#
_cell.length_a   1.000
_cell.length_b   1.000
_cell.length_c   1.000
_cell.angle_alpha   90.00
_cell.angle_beta   90.00
_cell.angle_gamma   90.00
#
_symmetry.space_group_name_H-M   'P 1'
#
loop_
_entity.id
_entity.type
_entity.pdbx_description
1 polymer ?
#
loop_
_entity_poly.entity_id
_entity_poly.type
_entity_poly.pdbx_seq_one_letter_code
_entity_poly.pdbx_strand_id
1 'polypeptide(L)'
;MSSNLVYRIMQKEEVEEVIQLFSDCFAHREPIGIYLRASVYTIEADFARPMTLECAKESLSFVCEDINLPKGERIVGFRLCSSFKDEFELLKDKFDSISVDENSAAVIYLMTKLKHDWLYNDHPDLANDPSKMKKILSLVALGVKSTHANSGIATKLLTVSLNHAKSLGYELAFVVATAEITQHLFSKKLGFKQTFVLPYKDAEFKGRKFLAGIEKPPHLIYILNSLLVNYLYYVGGAFLLPKGLLNNFAIHVCKYALIREICPFAISLFAGFNYPQLNKTRIPTYVSHTPAGASSWNLAHLTQIILSGKFQKFDYGQRVNMKVYGSKNPPVFNLKSIDSKEIAILYSKNDWLSAPEDVDTLKNELKGKIILDYEVPHPDWNHLDFIWGHEASKFVYKTVLEVLERFQ
;
A
#
# COMPACT_ATOMS: atom_id res chain seq x y z
N MET A 1 -10.20 30.63 9.87
CA MET A 1 -11.59 30.20 9.66
C MET A 1 -11.63 28.69 9.85
N SER A 2 -12.27 28.23 10.91
CA SER A 2 -12.46 26.79 11.19
C SER A 2 -13.28 26.18 10.05
N SER A 3 -12.82 25.10 9.42
CA SER A 3 -13.62 24.45 8.38
C SER A 3 -14.82 23.76 9.01
N ASN A 4 -16.04 24.17 8.66
CA ASN A 4 -17.31 23.58 9.13
C ASN A 4 -17.64 22.23 8.44
N LEU A 5 -16.62 21.57 7.87
CA LEU A 5 -16.75 20.28 7.21
C LEU A 5 -16.42 19.16 8.20
N VAL A 6 -17.35 18.23 8.37
CA VAL A 6 -17.21 17.07 9.26
C VAL A 6 -17.06 15.82 8.42
N TYR A 7 -15.99 15.06 8.65
CA TYR A 7 -15.71 13.79 7.98
C TYR A 7 -15.95 12.64 8.95
N ARG A 8 -16.87 11.73 8.62
CA ARG A 8 -17.26 10.63 9.51
C ARG A 8 -17.79 9.43 8.74
N ILE A 9 -17.91 8.30 9.43
CA ILE A 9 -18.54 7.09 8.88
C ILE A 9 -19.99 7.41 8.52
N MET A 10 -20.41 6.96 7.33
CA MET A 10 -21.77 7.10 6.82
C MET A 10 -22.77 6.39 7.75
N GLN A 11 -23.84 7.08 8.13
CA GLN A 11 -24.93 6.53 8.93
C GLN A 11 -26.09 6.06 8.05
N LYS A 12 -26.96 5.19 8.60
CA LYS A 12 -28.07 4.59 7.83
C LYS A 12 -29.08 5.64 7.35
N GLU A 13 -29.28 6.69 8.12
CA GLU A 13 -30.25 7.76 7.85
C GLU A 13 -29.82 8.64 6.66
N GLU A 14 -28.57 8.51 6.21
CA GLU A 14 -27.95 9.35 5.18
C GLU A 14 -27.87 8.65 3.82
N VAL A 15 -28.27 7.36 3.77
CA VAL A 15 -28.18 6.52 2.58
C VAL A 15 -28.90 7.14 1.40
N GLU A 16 -30.12 7.65 1.60
CA GLU A 16 -30.88 8.28 0.52
C GLU A 16 -30.23 9.58 0.01
N GLU A 17 -29.65 10.39 0.91
CA GLU A 17 -28.97 11.62 0.52
C GLU A 17 -27.67 11.31 -0.27
N VAL A 18 -26.95 10.26 0.12
CA VAL A 18 -25.79 9.75 -0.63
C VAL A 18 -26.19 9.20 -1.99
N ILE A 19 -27.30 8.46 -2.08
CA ILE A 19 -27.83 7.95 -3.36
C ILE A 19 -28.12 9.12 -4.31
N GLN A 20 -28.81 10.15 -3.85
CA GLN A 20 -29.11 11.33 -4.67
C GLN A 20 -27.83 12.04 -5.15
N LEU A 21 -26.87 12.27 -4.25
CA LEU A 21 -25.60 12.91 -4.61
C LEU A 21 -24.76 12.03 -5.55
N PHE A 22 -24.77 10.71 -5.37
CA PHE A 22 -24.13 9.77 -6.29
C PHE A 22 -24.76 9.92 -7.67
N SER A 23 -26.08 9.76 -7.79
CA SER A 23 -26.79 9.81 -9.05
C SER A 23 -26.52 11.10 -9.83
N ASP A 24 -26.55 12.24 -9.14
CA ASP A 24 -26.21 13.54 -9.73
C ASP A 24 -24.75 13.61 -10.21
N CYS A 25 -23.80 13.19 -9.37
CA CYS A 25 -22.38 13.22 -9.72
C CYS A 25 -22.08 12.36 -10.96
N PHE A 26 -22.66 11.17 -11.04
CA PHE A 26 -22.32 10.20 -12.07
C PHE A 26 -23.04 10.45 -13.39
N ALA A 27 -24.27 10.96 -13.35
CA ALA A 27 -24.98 11.37 -14.58
C ALA A 27 -24.32 12.57 -15.27
N HIS A 28 -23.80 13.54 -14.49
CA HIS A 28 -23.34 14.82 -15.04
C HIS A 28 -21.82 14.97 -15.16
N ARG A 29 -21.03 14.17 -14.45
CA ARG A 29 -19.57 14.40 -14.33
C ARG A 29 -18.71 13.15 -14.49
N GLU A 30 -19.29 11.95 -14.48
CA GLU A 30 -18.54 10.71 -14.67
C GLU A 30 -18.47 10.35 -16.17
N PRO A 31 -17.28 10.02 -16.72
CA PRO A 31 -17.12 9.86 -18.17
C PRO A 31 -18.01 8.80 -18.82
N ILE A 32 -18.20 7.65 -18.16
CA ILE A 32 -19.03 6.55 -18.68
C ILE A 32 -20.50 6.98 -18.66
N GLY A 33 -20.98 7.55 -17.56
CA GLY A 33 -22.35 8.05 -17.42
C GLY A 33 -22.70 9.11 -18.46
N ILE A 34 -21.82 10.09 -18.66
CA ILE A 34 -21.99 11.14 -19.69
C ILE A 34 -22.03 10.52 -21.10
N TYR A 35 -21.07 9.65 -21.40
CA TYR A 35 -20.94 9.08 -22.74
C TYR A 35 -22.15 8.20 -23.11
N LEU A 36 -22.64 7.40 -22.17
CA LEU A 36 -23.83 6.57 -22.34
C LEU A 36 -25.14 7.37 -22.25
N ARG A 37 -25.07 8.67 -21.95
CA ARG A 37 -26.24 9.56 -21.73
C ARG A 37 -27.19 8.98 -20.67
N ALA A 38 -26.62 8.37 -19.64
CA ALA A 38 -27.39 7.76 -18.56
C ALA A 38 -28.12 8.85 -17.78
N SER A 39 -29.44 8.70 -17.64
CA SER A 39 -30.24 9.63 -16.85
C SER A 39 -29.93 9.49 -15.36
N VAL A 40 -30.22 10.52 -14.56
CA VAL A 40 -30.13 10.44 -13.09
C VAL A 40 -30.94 9.26 -12.56
N TYR A 41 -32.11 8.99 -13.14
CA TYR A 41 -32.96 7.85 -12.78
C TYR A 41 -32.29 6.50 -13.08
N THR A 42 -31.68 6.36 -14.26
CA THR A 42 -30.94 5.15 -14.66
C THR A 42 -29.75 4.91 -13.71
N ILE A 43 -28.97 5.96 -13.43
CA ILE A 43 -27.84 5.86 -12.50
C ILE A 43 -28.34 5.49 -11.09
N GLU A 44 -29.45 6.07 -10.64
CA GLU A 44 -30.02 5.79 -9.34
C GLU A 44 -30.41 4.31 -9.20
N ALA A 45 -31.23 3.82 -10.13
CA ALA A 45 -31.81 2.49 -10.10
C ALA A 45 -30.74 1.40 -10.29
N ASP A 46 -29.84 1.58 -11.26
CA ASP A 46 -28.94 0.52 -11.71
C ASP A 46 -27.61 0.51 -10.93
N PHE A 47 -27.20 1.64 -10.34
CA PHE A 47 -25.90 1.78 -9.68
C PHE A 47 -25.97 2.36 -8.27
N ALA A 48 -26.41 3.61 -8.13
CA ALA A 48 -26.24 4.36 -6.89
C ALA A 48 -26.97 3.69 -5.72
N ARG A 49 -28.24 3.31 -5.92
CA ARG A 49 -29.05 2.64 -4.89
C ARG A 49 -28.50 1.26 -4.50
N PRO A 50 -28.30 0.30 -5.43
CA PRO A 50 -27.78 -1.02 -5.05
C PRO A 50 -26.38 -0.95 -4.43
N MET A 51 -25.48 -0.13 -4.97
CA MET A 51 -24.11 -0.02 -4.45
C MET A 51 -24.06 0.67 -3.08
N THR A 52 -24.85 1.72 -2.87
CA THR A 52 -24.89 2.43 -1.56
C THR A 52 -25.49 1.54 -0.48
N LEU A 53 -26.58 0.82 -0.80
CA LEU A 53 -27.20 -0.11 0.15
C LEU A 53 -26.26 -1.25 0.55
N GLU A 54 -25.50 -1.79 -0.41
CA GLU A 54 -24.49 -2.81 -0.11
C GLU A 54 -23.37 -2.25 0.78
N CYS A 55 -22.83 -1.08 0.43
CA CYS A 55 -21.77 -0.43 1.21
C CYS A 55 -22.24 0.00 2.61
N ALA A 56 -23.53 0.27 2.81
CA ALA A 56 -24.12 0.63 4.10
C ALA A 56 -24.23 -0.55 5.08
N LYS A 57 -24.02 -1.80 4.61
CA LYS A 57 -23.97 -2.99 5.48
C LYS A 57 -22.67 -3.05 6.30
N GLU A 58 -21.65 -2.31 5.89
CA GLU A 58 -20.33 -2.30 6.51
C GLU A 58 -19.96 -0.90 6.99
N SER A 59 -19.32 -0.79 8.15
CA SER A 59 -18.84 0.50 8.69
C SER A 59 -17.54 0.96 8.03
N LEU A 60 -17.48 0.97 6.69
CA LEU A 60 -16.30 1.30 5.89
C LEU A 60 -16.46 2.59 5.06
N SER A 61 -17.69 3.01 4.81
CA SER A 61 -18.01 4.17 3.98
C SER A 61 -18.00 5.47 4.78
N PHE A 62 -17.60 6.57 4.15
CA PHE A 62 -17.46 7.89 4.79
C PHE A 62 -18.26 8.96 4.05
N VAL A 63 -18.72 9.96 4.79
CA VAL A 63 -19.36 11.16 4.26
C VAL A 63 -18.62 12.42 4.74
N CYS A 64 -18.78 13.49 3.97
CA CYS A 64 -18.40 14.84 4.32
C CYS A 64 -19.69 15.65 4.49
N GLU A 65 -19.96 16.08 5.71
CA GLU A 65 -21.11 16.91 6.08
C GLU A 65 -20.68 18.38 6.14
N ASP A 66 -21.42 19.28 5.49
CA ASP A 66 -21.36 20.72 5.77
C ASP A 66 -22.49 21.09 6.74
N ILE A 67 -22.10 21.40 7.98
CA ILE A 67 -23.06 21.69 9.07
C ILE A 67 -23.80 23.02 8.90
N ASN A 68 -23.38 23.87 7.93
CA ASN A 68 -24.10 25.11 7.62
C ASN A 68 -25.35 24.87 6.76
N LEU A 69 -25.45 23.71 6.12
CA LEU A 69 -26.58 23.39 5.24
C LEU A 69 -27.78 22.83 6.03
N PRO A 70 -29.01 22.99 5.51
CA PRO A 70 -30.19 22.40 6.14
C PRO A 70 -30.10 20.87 6.15
N LYS A 71 -30.73 20.25 7.15
CA LYS A 71 -30.78 18.78 7.28
C LYS A 71 -31.43 18.19 6.01
N GLY A 72 -30.79 17.18 5.41
CA GLY A 72 -31.19 16.61 4.12
C GLY A 72 -30.45 17.18 2.92
N GLU A 73 -29.60 18.21 3.11
CA GLU A 73 -28.71 18.73 2.06
C GLU A 73 -27.24 18.85 2.50
N ARG A 74 -26.92 18.32 3.68
CA ARG A 74 -25.63 18.50 4.34
C ARG A 74 -24.54 17.61 3.79
N ILE A 75 -24.87 16.48 3.18
CA ILE A 75 -23.88 15.60 2.59
C ILE A 75 -23.37 16.26 1.31
N VAL A 76 -22.16 16.79 1.39
CA VAL A 76 -21.48 17.48 0.29
C VAL A 76 -20.40 16.61 -0.37
N GLY A 77 -20.12 15.45 0.21
CA GLY A 77 -19.28 14.44 -0.42
C GLY A 77 -19.44 13.08 0.24
N PHE A 78 -19.15 12.03 -0.52
CA PHE A 78 -19.23 10.65 -0.05
C PHE A 78 -18.09 9.81 -0.58
N ARG A 79 -17.75 8.76 0.17
CA ARG A 79 -16.82 7.72 -0.22
C ARG A 79 -17.41 6.37 0.16
N LEU A 80 -17.86 5.62 -0.85
CA LEU A 80 -18.36 4.27 -0.68
C LEU A 80 -17.21 3.28 -0.74
N CYS A 81 -17.16 2.42 0.28
CA CYS A 81 -16.19 1.35 0.42
C CYS A 81 -16.91 0.08 0.89
N SER A 82 -16.40 -1.08 0.49
CA SER A 82 -16.86 -2.40 0.94
C SER A 82 -15.68 -3.34 1.10
N SER A 83 -15.90 -4.47 1.78
CA SER A 83 -15.01 -5.63 1.62
C SER A 83 -14.94 -6.03 0.15
N PHE A 84 -13.77 -6.48 -0.31
CA PHE A 84 -13.63 -7.03 -1.65
C PHE A 84 -14.45 -8.30 -1.81
N LYS A 85 -15.16 -8.40 -2.94
CA LYS A 85 -15.93 -9.56 -3.36
C LYS A 85 -15.66 -9.79 -4.84
N ASP A 86 -15.49 -11.05 -5.21
CA ASP A 86 -15.54 -11.48 -6.60
C ASP A 86 -16.89 -12.15 -6.87
N GLU A 87 -17.67 -11.53 -7.75
CA GLU A 87 -19.03 -11.94 -8.08
C GLU A 87 -19.18 -12.29 -9.56
N PHE A 88 -18.09 -12.24 -10.33
CA PHE A 88 -18.15 -12.37 -11.78
C PHE A 88 -18.74 -13.72 -12.21
N GLU A 89 -18.24 -14.83 -11.66
CA GLU A 89 -18.72 -16.17 -11.96
C GLU A 89 -20.21 -16.38 -11.62
N LEU A 90 -20.73 -15.65 -10.62
CA LEU A 90 -22.14 -15.70 -10.22
C LEU A 90 -23.06 -14.92 -11.15
N LEU A 91 -22.51 -13.92 -11.85
CA LEU A 91 -23.25 -12.94 -12.64
C LEU A 91 -23.07 -13.11 -14.16
N LYS A 92 -21.97 -13.72 -14.63
CA LYS A 92 -21.58 -13.76 -16.05
C LYS A 92 -22.67 -14.28 -17.00
N ASP A 93 -23.46 -15.26 -16.57
CA ASP A 93 -24.55 -15.85 -17.36
C ASP A 93 -25.92 -15.21 -17.09
N LYS A 94 -25.98 -14.27 -16.14
CA LYS A 94 -27.23 -13.62 -15.69
C LYS A 94 -27.41 -12.22 -16.25
N PHE A 95 -26.42 -11.64 -16.91
CA PHE A 95 -26.51 -10.29 -17.48
C PHE A 95 -27.62 -10.11 -18.52
N ASP A 96 -28.11 -11.19 -19.12
CA ASP A 96 -29.27 -11.20 -20.02
C ASP A 96 -30.61 -11.19 -19.29
N SER A 97 -30.61 -11.55 -18.01
CA SER A 97 -31.79 -11.70 -17.15
C SER A 97 -31.92 -10.63 -16.08
N ILE A 98 -30.90 -9.77 -15.92
CA ILE A 98 -30.93 -8.67 -14.96
C ILE A 98 -31.83 -7.56 -15.54
N SER A 99 -32.79 -7.10 -14.73
CA SER A 99 -33.72 -6.02 -15.08
C SER A 99 -33.05 -4.63 -14.99
N VAL A 100 -32.01 -4.40 -15.78
CA VAL A 100 -31.28 -3.13 -15.88
C VAL A 100 -31.16 -2.69 -17.35
N ASP A 101 -30.83 -1.42 -17.58
CA ASP A 101 -30.52 -0.93 -18.94
C ASP A 101 -29.38 -1.74 -19.57
N GLU A 102 -29.40 -1.96 -20.89
CA GLU A 102 -28.37 -2.77 -21.57
C GLU A 102 -26.97 -2.17 -21.39
N ASN A 103 -26.83 -0.83 -21.44
CA ASN A 103 -25.53 -0.20 -21.19
C ASN A 103 -25.15 -0.32 -19.71
N SER A 104 -26.12 -0.27 -18.80
CA SER A 104 -25.86 -0.55 -17.38
C SER A 104 -25.34 -1.97 -17.18
N ALA A 105 -25.96 -2.97 -17.80
CA ALA A 105 -25.50 -4.36 -17.77
C ALA A 105 -24.07 -4.48 -18.32
N ALA A 106 -23.75 -3.81 -19.43
CA ALA A 106 -22.40 -3.79 -20.00
C ALA A 106 -21.35 -3.20 -19.05
N VAL A 107 -21.68 -2.10 -18.35
CA VAL A 107 -20.79 -1.49 -17.35
C VAL A 107 -20.61 -2.42 -16.13
N ILE A 108 -21.68 -3.01 -15.60
CA ILE A 108 -21.60 -3.93 -14.46
C ILE A 108 -20.77 -5.16 -14.83
N TYR A 109 -20.99 -5.74 -16.01
CA TYR A 109 -20.18 -6.84 -16.54
C TYR A 109 -18.71 -6.44 -16.61
N LEU A 110 -18.40 -5.27 -17.18
CA LEU A 110 -17.03 -4.79 -17.31
C LEU A 110 -16.35 -4.64 -15.94
N MET A 111 -17.03 -4.02 -14.97
CA MET A 111 -16.48 -3.78 -13.64
C MET A 111 -16.26 -5.08 -12.86
N THR A 112 -17.17 -6.05 -12.97
CA THR A 112 -17.04 -7.36 -12.30
C THR A 112 -16.00 -8.23 -12.97
N LYS A 113 -15.98 -8.30 -14.31
CA LYS A 113 -14.96 -9.02 -15.07
C LYS A 113 -13.56 -8.53 -14.74
N LEU A 114 -13.34 -7.22 -14.72
CA LEU A 114 -12.01 -6.68 -14.47
C LEU A 114 -11.54 -6.92 -13.02
N LYS A 115 -12.46 -6.97 -12.04
CA LYS A 115 -12.15 -7.42 -10.67
C LYS A 115 -11.69 -8.88 -10.65
N HIS A 116 -12.41 -9.74 -11.36
CA HIS A 116 -12.11 -11.16 -11.48
C HIS A 116 -10.77 -11.41 -12.18
N ASP A 117 -10.57 -10.80 -13.35
CA ASP A 117 -9.33 -10.91 -14.12
C ASP A 117 -8.13 -10.44 -13.30
N TRP A 118 -8.24 -9.33 -12.57
CA TRP A 118 -7.19 -8.88 -11.65
C TRP A 118 -6.90 -9.90 -10.55
N LEU A 119 -7.95 -10.45 -9.91
CA LEU A 119 -7.78 -11.40 -8.81
C LEU A 119 -7.07 -12.68 -9.29
N TYR A 120 -7.48 -13.25 -10.42
CA TYR A 120 -6.98 -14.55 -10.88
C TYR A 120 -5.71 -14.46 -11.74
N ASN A 121 -5.55 -13.41 -12.54
CA ASN A 121 -4.38 -13.29 -13.43
C ASN A 121 -3.20 -12.63 -12.73
N ASP A 122 -3.44 -11.59 -11.93
CA ASP A 122 -2.36 -10.81 -11.31
C ASP A 122 -2.04 -11.27 -9.88
N HIS A 123 -3.01 -11.86 -9.17
CA HIS A 123 -2.88 -12.24 -7.75
C HIS A 123 -3.48 -13.62 -7.41
N PRO A 124 -3.02 -14.70 -8.08
CA PRO A 124 -3.53 -16.05 -7.83
C PRO A 124 -3.31 -16.50 -6.36
N ASP A 125 -2.35 -15.92 -5.65
CA ASP A 125 -2.14 -16.14 -4.22
C ASP A 125 -3.27 -15.58 -3.34
N LEU A 126 -3.90 -14.47 -3.76
CA LEU A 126 -5.07 -13.89 -3.10
C LEU A 126 -6.35 -14.65 -3.49
N ALA A 127 -6.47 -15.08 -4.75
CA ALA A 127 -7.61 -15.84 -5.24
C ALA A 127 -7.79 -17.18 -4.51
N ASN A 128 -6.69 -17.83 -4.16
CA ASN A 128 -6.69 -19.13 -3.48
C ASN A 128 -6.80 -19.03 -1.95
N ASP A 129 -6.84 -17.82 -1.38
CA ASP A 129 -6.88 -17.61 0.07
C ASP A 129 -8.04 -16.65 0.46
N PRO A 130 -9.22 -17.20 0.82
CA PRO A 130 -10.37 -16.41 1.24
C PRO A 130 -10.10 -15.51 2.46
N SER A 131 -9.12 -15.86 3.30
CA SER A 131 -8.76 -15.06 4.48
C SER A 131 -8.01 -13.79 4.08
N LYS A 132 -7.14 -13.86 3.07
CA LYS A 132 -6.45 -12.70 2.50
C LYS A 132 -7.39 -11.84 1.67
N MET A 133 -8.30 -12.46 0.91
CA MET A 133 -9.28 -11.71 0.11
C MET A 133 -10.15 -10.79 0.98
N LYS A 134 -10.53 -11.23 2.18
CA LYS A 134 -11.27 -10.42 3.16
C LYS A 134 -10.52 -9.20 3.69
N LYS A 135 -9.20 -9.14 3.51
CA LYS A 135 -8.35 -8.00 3.91
C LYS A 135 -8.16 -6.98 2.80
N ILE A 136 -8.87 -7.12 1.68
CA ILE A 136 -8.82 -6.19 0.56
C ILE A 136 -10.02 -5.24 0.66
N LEU A 137 -9.75 -3.94 0.70
CA LEU A 137 -10.74 -2.89 0.70
C LEU A 137 -11.12 -2.55 -0.75
N SER A 138 -12.38 -2.73 -1.12
CA SER A 138 -12.91 -2.26 -2.40
C SER A 138 -13.34 -0.80 -2.27
N LEU A 139 -12.71 0.05 -3.07
CA LEU A 139 -12.97 1.47 -3.17
C LEU A 139 -14.04 1.71 -4.26
N VAL A 140 -15.30 1.69 -3.85
CA VAL A 140 -16.46 1.52 -4.75
C VAL A 140 -16.80 2.79 -5.52
N ALA A 141 -17.05 3.91 -4.83
CA ALA A 141 -17.43 5.17 -5.47
C ALA A 141 -16.95 6.38 -4.67
N LEU A 142 -16.85 7.53 -5.32
CA LEU A 142 -16.44 8.80 -4.71
C LEU A 142 -17.15 9.93 -5.44
N GLY A 143 -17.84 10.78 -4.68
CA GLY A 143 -18.52 11.95 -5.22
C GLY A 143 -18.36 13.16 -4.31
N VAL A 144 -18.36 14.35 -4.93
CA VAL A 144 -18.33 15.64 -4.24
C VAL A 144 -19.29 16.57 -4.97
N LYS A 145 -20.21 17.18 -4.20
CA LYS A 145 -21.19 18.14 -4.69
C LYS A 145 -20.50 19.24 -5.48
N SER A 146 -21.08 19.65 -6.61
CA SER A 146 -20.47 20.60 -7.54
C SER A 146 -20.10 21.93 -6.88
N THR A 147 -20.96 22.43 -5.99
CA THR A 147 -20.75 23.65 -5.18
C THR A 147 -19.54 23.56 -4.24
N HIS A 148 -19.03 22.35 -3.99
CA HIS A 148 -17.90 22.08 -3.12
C HIS A 148 -16.73 21.45 -3.89
N ALA A 149 -16.72 21.53 -5.22
CA ALA A 149 -15.60 21.06 -6.03
C ALA A 149 -14.29 21.81 -5.68
N ASN A 150 -13.14 21.16 -5.91
CA ASN A 150 -11.79 21.73 -5.67
C ASN A 150 -11.48 22.15 -4.22
N SER A 151 -12.31 21.77 -3.24
CA SER A 151 -12.13 22.05 -1.80
C SER A 151 -11.22 21.05 -1.07
N GLY A 152 -10.68 20.04 -1.75
CA GLY A 152 -9.89 18.97 -1.13
C GLY A 152 -10.71 17.87 -0.46
N ILE A 153 -12.04 17.95 -0.44
CA ILE A 153 -12.95 16.96 0.17
C ILE A 153 -12.66 15.53 -0.33
N ALA A 154 -12.53 15.34 -1.65
CA ALA A 154 -12.25 14.05 -2.25
C ALA A 154 -10.97 13.39 -1.70
N THR A 155 -9.90 14.17 -1.56
CA THR A 155 -8.62 13.70 -1.00
C THR A 155 -8.78 13.36 0.48
N LYS A 156 -9.48 14.20 1.26
CA LYS A 156 -9.67 13.98 2.69
C LYS A 156 -10.52 12.74 2.96
N LEU A 157 -11.64 12.56 2.25
CA LEU A 157 -12.50 11.37 2.30
C LEU A 157 -11.71 10.09 2.02
N LEU A 158 -10.85 10.15 1.01
CA LEU A 158 -10.01 9.02 0.67
C LEU A 158 -8.99 8.71 1.77
N THR A 159 -8.30 9.72 2.31
CA THR A 159 -7.36 9.52 3.44
C THR A 159 -8.04 8.93 4.67
N VAL A 160 -9.19 9.46 5.09
CA VAL A 160 -9.88 8.96 6.29
C VAL A 160 -10.39 7.53 6.10
N SER A 161 -10.93 7.19 4.92
CA SER A 161 -11.40 5.84 4.61
C SER A 161 -10.27 4.80 4.60
N LEU A 162 -9.11 5.14 4.04
CA LEU A 162 -7.94 4.25 4.01
C LEU A 162 -7.35 4.02 5.40
N ASN A 163 -7.25 5.09 6.20
CA ASN A 163 -6.77 4.99 7.59
C ASN A 163 -7.71 4.13 8.45
N HIS A 164 -9.02 4.30 8.27
CA HIS A 164 -10.02 3.50 8.97
C HIS A 164 -9.95 2.02 8.59
N ALA A 165 -9.92 1.70 7.29
CA ALA A 165 -9.77 0.33 6.83
C ALA A 165 -8.50 -0.32 7.37
N LYS A 166 -7.37 0.41 7.39
CA LYS A 166 -6.12 -0.08 8.00
C LYS A 166 -6.30 -0.41 9.49
N SER A 167 -7.01 0.44 10.24
CA SER A 167 -7.29 0.19 11.67
C SER A 167 -8.13 -1.07 11.91
N LEU A 168 -8.92 -1.49 10.91
CA LEU A 168 -9.72 -2.70 10.93
C LEU A 168 -8.98 -3.94 10.38
N GLY A 169 -7.69 -3.82 10.05
CA GLY A 169 -6.86 -4.93 9.57
C GLY A 169 -6.91 -5.19 8.07
N TYR A 170 -7.42 -4.25 7.27
CA TYR A 170 -7.25 -4.30 5.81
C TYR A 170 -5.81 -4.00 5.42
N GLU A 171 -5.30 -4.75 4.44
CA GLU A 171 -3.89 -4.71 4.03
C GLU A 171 -3.73 -4.07 2.64
N LEU A 172 -4.73 -4.25 1.78
CA LEU A 172 -4.74 -3.79 0.40
C LEU A 172 -5.98 -2.94 0.11
N ALA A 173 -5.85 -1.96 -0.78
CA ALA A 173 -6.98 -1.25 -1.35
C ALA A 173 -7.02 -1.43 -2.87
N PHE A 174 -8.20 -1.79 -3.38
CA PHE A 174 -8.50 -2.03 -4.78
C PHE A 174 -9.46 -0.95 -5.30
N VAL A 175 -9.14 -0.30 -6.42
CA VAL A 175 -10.01 0.70 -7.04
C VAL A 175 -10.00 0.60 -8.57
N VAL A 176 -11.15 0.88 -9.18
CA VAL A 176 -11.29 1.17 -10.61
C VAL A 176 -11.47 2.67 -10.78
N ALA A 177 -10.51 3.33 -11.43
CA ALA A 177 -10.59 4.77 -11.68
C ALA A 177 -10.96 5.05 -13.14
N THR A 178 -12.21 5.48 -13.35
CA THR A 178 -12.76 5.80 -14.68
C THR A 178 -12.60 7.26 -15.06
N ALA A 179 -12.60 8.18 -14.09
CA ALA A 179 -12.44 9.61 -14.34
C ALA A 179 -10.97 10.06 -14.29
N GLU A 180 -10.58 11.02 -15.13
CA GLU A 180 -9.22 11.57 -15.16
C GLU A 180 -8.80 12.15 -13.79
N ILE A 181 -9.72 12.82 -13.11
CA ILE A 181 -9.49 13.39 -11.77
C ILE A 181 -9.18 12.29 -10.75
N THR A 182 -9.94 11.19 -10.76
CA THR A 182 -9.73 10.09 -9.82
C THR A 182 -8.47 9.32 -10.17
N GLN A 183 -8.20 9.06 -11.44
CA GLN A 183 -6.93 8.47 -11.91
C GLN A 183 -5.72 9.30 -11.45
N HIS A 184 -5.78 10.63 -11.57
CA HIS A 184 -4.74 11.52 -11.09
C HIS A 184 -4.60 11.46 -9.56
N LEU A 185 -5.72 11.49 -8.82
CA LEU A 185 -5.72 11.42 -7.36
C LEU A 185 -5.02 10.16 -6.86
N PHE A 186 -5.37 8.99 -7.38
CA PHE A 186 -4.77 7.73 -6.96
C PHE A 186 -3.31 7.58 -7.43
N SER A 187 -3.03 7.80 -8.72
CA SER A 187 -1.71 7.52 -9.29
C SER A 187 -0.66 8.59 -9.00
N LYS A 188 -1.05 9.86 -8.80
CA LYS A 188 -0.12 10.98 -8.62
C LYS A 188 -0.11 11.55 -7.22
N LYS A 189 -1.23 11.54 -6.49
CA LYS A 189 -1.31 12.14 -5.16
C LYS A 189 -1.26 11.14 -4.02
N LEU A 190 -1.57 9.87 -4.27
CA LEU A 190 -1.68 8.86 -3.22
C LEU A 190 -0.83 7.63 -3.50
N GLY A 191 0.13 7.66 -4.43
CA GLY A 191 1.11 6.58 -4.58
C GLY A 191 0.52 5.18 -4.87
N PHE A 192 -0.73 5.08 -5.31
CA PHE A 192 -1.29 3.80 -5.73
C PHE A 192 -0.53 3.35 -7.00
N LYS A 193 -0.08 2.09 -7.03
CA LYS A 193 0.63 1.51 -8.17
C LYS A 193 -0.39 1.04 -9.20
N GLN A 194 -0.30 1.62 -10.39
CA GLN A 194 -1.07 1.21 -11.55
C GLN A 194 -0.71 -0.23 -11.94
N THR A 195 -1.68 -1.14 -11.85
CA THR A 195 -1.50 -2.57 -12.15
C THR A 195 -2.03 -2.92 -13.54
N PHE A 196 -3.17 -2.34 -13.94
CA PHE A 196 -3.80 -2.64 -15.22
C PHE A 196 -4.37 -1.38 -15.89
N VAL A 197 -4.41 -1.38 -17.22
CA VAL A 197 -4.96 -0.31 -18.07
C VAL A 197 -5.85 -0.92 -19.12
N LEU A 198 -7.11 -0.48 -19.17
CA LEU A 198 -8.01 -0.82 -20.26
C LEU A 198 -8.34 0.44 -21.07
N PRO A 199 -7.88 0.53 -22.32
CA PRO A 199 -8.39 1.53 -23.26
C PRO A 199 -9.90 1.39 -23.43
N TYR A 200 -10.66 2.48 -23.36
CA TYR A 200 -12.12 2.41 -23.50
C TYR A 200 -12.58 1.85 -24.86
N LYS A 201 -11.79 2.08 -25.90
CA LYS A 201 -11.97 1.48 -27.23
C LYS A 201 -11.87 -0.04 -27.28
N ASP A 202 -11.34 -0.66 -26.22
CA ASP A 202 -11.18 -2.11 -26.10
C ASP A 202 -12.16 -2.71 -25.08
N ALA A 203 -13.00 -1.88 -24.45
CA ALA A 203 -14.09 -2.35 -23.60
C ALA A 203 -15.21 -2.94 -24.46
N GLU A 204 -15.37 -4.25 -24.38
CA GLU A 204 -16.30 -5.02 -25.19
C GLU A 204 -17.33 -5.74 -24.33
N PHE A 205 -18.58 -5.73 -24.77
CA PHE A 205 -19.67 -6.53 -24.22
C PHE A 205 -20.51 -7.07 -25.37
N LYS A 206 -20.70 -8.40 -25.44
CA LYS A 206 -21.44 -9.08 -26.51
C LYS A 206 -21.00 -8.69 -27.94
N GLY A 207 -19.69 -8.60 -28.19
CA GLY A 207 -19.17 -8.19 -29.51
C GLY A 207 -19.24 -6.69 -29.79
N ARG A 208 -19.84 -5.88 -28.90
CA ARG A 208 -19.97 -4.42 -29.05
C ARG A 208 -18.93 -3.70 -28.21
N LYS A 209 -18.13 -2.84 -28.86
CA LYS A 209 -17.21 -1.90 -28.21
C LYS A 209 -17.95 -0.68 -27.66
N PHE A 210 -18.68 -0.87 -26.57
CA PHE A 210 -19.72 0.06 -26.10
C PHE A 210 -19.18 1.36 -25.50
N LEU A 211 -17.87 1.48 -25.21
CA LEU A 211 -17.23 2.71 -24.70
C LEU A 211 -16.24 3.35 -25.69
N ALA A 212 -16.22 2.91 -26.94
CA ALA A 212 -15.14 3.28 -27.87
C ALA A 212 -15.04 4.76 -28.23
N GLY A 213 -16.10 5.55 -28.04
CA GLY A 213 -16.09 6.99 -28.28
C GLY A 213 -15.62 7.83 -27.08
N ILE A 214 -15.21 7.24 -25.96
CA ILE A 214 -14.62 7.99 -24.85
C ILE A 214 -13.15 8.32 -25.18
N GLU A 215 -12.90 9.58 -25.51
CA GLU A 215 -11.54 10.07 -25.84
C GLU A 215 -10.76 10.56 -24.61
N LYS A 216 -11.45 11.08 -23.58
CA LYS A 216 -10.84 11.67 -22.38
C LYS A 216 -11.57 11.25 -21.09
N PRO A 217 -10.90 10.51 -20.18
CA PRO A 217 -9.60 9.86 -20.38
C PRO A 217 -9.71 8.73 -21.42
N PRO A 218 -8.64 8.35 -22.15
CA PRO A 218 -8.73 7.32 -23.20
C PRO A 218 -8.77 5.88 -22.66
N HIS A 219 -8.63 5.72 -21.33
CA HIS A 219 -8.57 4.44 -20.66
C HIS A 219 -9.05 4.58 -19.20
N LEU A 220 -9.43 3.45 -18.59
CA LEU A 220 -9.58 3.30 -17.16
C LEU A 220 -8.35 2.59 -16.55
N ILE A 221 -8.10 2.80 -15.26
CA ILE A 221 -6.90 2.29 -14.57
C ILE A 221 -7.29 1.54 -13.28
N TYR A 222 -6.63 0.40 -13.02
CA TYR A 222 -6.62 -0.29 -11.72
C TYR A 222 -5.38 0.06 -10.94
N ILE A 223 -5.59 0.26 -9.64
CA ILE A 223 -4.54 0.78 -8.79
C ILE A 223 -4.55 0.03 -7.48
N LEU A 224 -3.46 -0.69 -7.20
CA LEU A 224 -3.23 -1.42 -5.97
C LEU A 224 -2.34 -0.57 -5.06
N ASN A 225 -2.62 -0.58 -3.76
CA ASN A 225 -1.75 0.07 -2.80
C ASN A 225 -1.54 -0.79 -1.56
N SER A 226 -0.27 -1.01 -1.22
CA SER A 226 0.13 -1.39 0.13
C SER A 226 -0.11 -0.18 1.05
N LEU A 227 -1.12 -0.29 1.90
CA LEU A 227 -1.50 0.78 2.85
C LEU A 227 -0.36 1.16 3.83
N LEU A 228 0.69 0.35 3.91
CA LEU A 228 1.86 0.58 4.75
C LEU A 228 2.89 1.52 4.09
N VAL A 229 3.25 1.31 2.83
CA VAL A 229 4.26 2.11 2.11
C VAL A 229 3.80 3.56 1.95
N ASN A 230 2.52 3.74 1.63
CA ASN A 230 1.91 5.07 1.52
C ASN A 230 1.92 5.85 2.83
N TYR A 231 1.58 5.19 3.93
CA TYR A 231 1.60 5.83 5.23
C TYR A 231 3.00 6.35 5.56
N LEU A 232 4.03 5.52 5.36
CA LEU A 232 5.43 5.89 5.61
C LEU A 232 5.90 7.02 4.69
N TYR A 233 5.46 7.03 3.43
CA TYR A 233 5.81 8.08 2.48
C TYR A 233 5.12 9.42 2.79
N TYR A 234 3.79 9.43 2.98
CA TYR A 234 2.99 10.64 3.10
C TYR A 234 3.01 11.27 4.49
N VAL A 235 3.10 10.46 5.55
CA VAL A 235 3.30 11.01 6.91
C VAL A 235 4.68 11.64 7.00
N GLY A 236 5.69 11.03 6.35
CA GLY A 236 7.05 11.52 6.39
C GLY A 236 7.59 11.63 7.81
N GLY A 237 8.73 12.31 7.97
CA GLY A 237 9.30 12.58 9.29
C GLY A 237 10.09 11.41 9.89
N ALA A 238 10.47 11.59 11.15
CA ALA A 238 11.32 10.64 11.88
C ALA A 238 10.56 9.37 12.28
N PHE A 239 11.14 8.22 11.94
CA PHE A 239 10.77 6.89 12.39
C PHE A 239 11.79 6.42 13.42
N LEU A 240 11.35 5.81 14.52
CA LEU A 240 12.22 5.48 15.67
C LEU A 240 12.99 6.72 16.17
N LEU A 241 12.30 7.74 16.69
CA LEU A 241 12.87 9.04 17.08
C LEU A 241 14.27 8.94 17.73
N PRO A 242 15.30 9.64 17.21
CA PRO A 242 16.61 9.68 17.87
C PRO A 242 16.50 10.32 19.26
N LYS A 243 17.22 9.73 20.22
CA LYS A 243 17.54 10.17 21.60
C LYS A 243 16.57 11.15 22.29
N GLY A 244 15.93 10.67 23.37
CA GLY A 244 15.32 11.49 24.42
C GLY A 244 14.20 10.78 25.17
N LEU A 245 13.00 10.72 24.57
CA LEU A 245 11.81 10.17 25.21
C LEU A 245 11.79 8.63 25.24
N LEU A 246 12.14 7.98 24.12
CA LEU A 246 12.13 6.50 24.03
C LEU A 246 13.27 5.84 24.81
N ASN A 247 14.47 6.43 24.83
CA ASN A 247 15.60 5.88 25.59
C ASN A 247 15.34 5.89 27.09
N ASN A 248 14.78 6.97 27.65
CA ASN A 248 14.48 7.00 29.08
C ASN A 248 13.44 5.95 29.43
N PHE A 249 12.39 5.78 28.62
CA PHE A 249 11.39 4.74 28.84
C PHE A 249 11.97 3.32 28.71
N ALA A 250 12.70 3.03 27.63
CA ALA A 250 13.32 1.73 27.39
C ALA A 250 14.37 1.38 28.46
N ILE A 251 15.21 2.34 28.89
CA ILE A 251 16.17 2.12 29.98
C ILE A 251 15.46 1.77 31.28
N HIS A 252 14.34 2.43 31.61
CA HIS A 252 13.59 2.12 32.82
C HIS A 252 12.95 0.73 32.70
N VAL A 253 12.21 0.47 31.63
CA VAL A 253 11.54 -0.82 31.33
C VAL A 253 12.54 -1.98 31.35
N CYS A 254 13.65 -1.89 30.63
CA CYS A 254 14.62 -2.98 30.51
C CYS A 254 15.48 -3.22 31.76
N LYS A 255 15.46 -2.29 32.73
CA LYS A 255 16.13 -2.47 34.04
C LYS A 255 15.25 -3.25 35.04
N TYR A 256 13.93 -3.10 34.97
CA TYR A 256 13.01 -3.75 35.91
C TYR A 256 12.96 -5.27 35.70
N ALA A 257 13.17 -6.03 36.77
CA ALA A 257 13.24 -7.49 36.74
C ALA A 257 11.98 -8.16 36.19
N LEU A 258 10.80 -7.56 36.41
CA LEU A 258 9.50 -8.12 36.02
C LEU A 258 9.26 -8.13 34.49
N ILE A 259 9.96 -7.28 33.74
CA ILE A 259 9.75 -7.02 32.30
C ILE A 259 11.07 -7.10 31.51
N ARG A 260 12.13 -7.59 32.15
CA ARG A 260 13.49 -7.69 31.59
C ARG A 260 13.54 -8.55 30.32
N GLU A 261 12.68 -9.56 30.20
CA GLU A 261 12.65 -10.45 29.03
C GLU A 261 11.91 -9.86 27.82
N ILE A 262 11.14 -8.77 28.00
CA ILE A 262 10.46 -8.08 26.90
C ILE A 262 11.46 -7.43 25.95
N CYS A 263 12.54 -6.86 26.49
CA CYS A 263 13.55 -6.16 25.69
C CYS A 263 14.37 -7.11 24.79
N PRO A 264 14.95 -8.21 25.30
CA PRO A 264 15.53 -9.26 24.46
C PRO A 264 14.59 -9.73 23.35
N PHE A 265 13.31 -9.96 23.69
CA PHE A 265 12.30 -10.41 22.74
C PHE A 265 12.05 -9.38 21.64
N ALA A 266 11.81 -8.12 22.02
CA ALA A 266 11.58 -7.03 21.08
C ALA A 266 12.78 -6.78 20.16
N ILE A 267 14.01 -6.88 20.69
CA ILE A 267 15.26 -6.80 19.89
C ILE A 267 15.31 -7.95 18.87
N SER A 268 15.01 -9.18 19.32
CA SER A 268 15.09 -10.38 18.48
C SER A 268 14.08 -10.36 17.32
N LEU A 269 12.92 -9.73 17.49
CA LEU A 269 11.93 -9.56 16.41
C LEU A 269 12.45 -8.77 15.20
N PHE A 270 13.48 -7.96 15.37
CA PHE A 270 14.09 -7.21 14.26
C PHE A 270 15.28 -7.93 13.62
N ALA A 271 15.99 -8.77 14.37
CA ALA A 271 17.32 -9.26 14.00
C ALA A 271 17.41 -10.78 13.81
N GLY A 272 16.46 -11.53 14.37
CA GLY A 272 16.52 -12.98 14.57
C GLY A 272 16.73 -13.35 16.05
N PHE A 273 16.38 -14.58 16.43
CA PHE A 273 16.51 -15.07 17.81
C PHE A 273 17.84 -15.79 18.04
N ASN A 274 18.64 -15.30 19.00
CA ASN A 274 19.82 -16.02 19.53
C ASN A 274 20.13 -15.59 20.98
N TYR A 275 19.28 -15.97 21.92
CA TYR A 275 19.47 -15.60 23.33
C TYR A 275 20.81 -16.02 23.94
N PRO A 276 21.41 -17.19 23.61
CA PRO A 276 22.73 -17.56 24.11
C PRO A 276 23.84 -16.57 23.78
N GLN A 277 23.80 -15.93 22.61
CA GLN A 277 24.80 -14.93 22.22
C GLN A 277 24.51 -13.53 22.80
N LEU A 278 23.27 -13.24 23.21
CA LEU A 278 22.90 -11.95 23.75
C LEU A 278 23.32 -11.80 25.22
N ASN A 279 24.25 -10.88 25.49
CA ASN A 279 24.58 -10.51 26.87
C ASN A 279 23.42 -9.70 27.53
N LYS A 280 22.53 -10.42 28.22
CA LYS A 280 21.33 -9.85 28.87
C LYS A 280 21.65 -8.74 29.88
N THR A 281 22.80 -8.81 30.57
CA THR A 281 23.20 -7.78 31.55
C THR A 281 23.50 -6.42 30.89
N ARG A 282 23.87 -6.44 29.60
CA ARG A 282 24.19 -5.23 28.83
C ARG A 282 23.01 -4.63 28.07
N ILE A 283 21.84 -5.27 28.08
CA ILE A 283 20.64 -4.77 27.39
C ILE A 283 20.30 -3.33 27.76
N PRO A 284 20.35 -2.88 29.03
CA PRO A 284 20.11 -1.47 29.36
C PRO A 284 21.07 -0.51 28.65
N THR A 285 22.30 -0.95 28.35
CA THR A 285 23.27 -0.18 27.55
C THR A 285 22.92 -0.24 26.05
N TYR A 286 22.52 -1.39 25.53
CA TYR A 286 22.17 -1.52 24.11
C TYR A 286 20.97 -0.62 23.76
N VAL A 287 19.91 -0.66 24.57
CA VAL A 287 18.69 0.14 24.36
C VAL A 287 18.87 1.63 24.70
N SER A 288 19.92 2.01 25.46
CA SER A 288 20.25 3.42 25.68
C SER A 288 20.95 4.07 24.49
N HIS A 289 21.45 3.26 23.55
CA HIS A 289 22.16 3.72 22.36
C HIS A 289 21.47 3.33 21.05
N THR A 290 20.48 2.44 21.10
CA THR A 290 19.77 1.88 19.93
C THR A 290 18.25 1.94 20.16
N PRO A 291 17.44 2.31 19.15
CA PRO A 291 17.84 2.71 17.79
C PRO A 291 18.42 4.14 17.72
N ALA A 292 19.32 4.37 16.75
CA ALA A 292 19.84 5.70 16.43
C ALA A 292 18.80 6.60 15.72
N GLY A 293 17.69 5.98 15.31
CA GLY A 293 16.61 6.55 14.55
C GLY A 293 16.80 6.56 13.05
N ALA A 294 15.68 6.67 12.33
CA ALA A 294 15.62 6.58 10.88
C ALA A 294 14.58 7.56 10.32
N SER A 295 14.61 7.81 9.01
CA SER A 295 13.49 8.45 8.33
C SER A 295 12.41 7.41 8.03
N SER A 296 11.14 7.79 8.14
CA SER A 296 10.02 6.99 7.59
C SER A 296 10.22 6.67 6.11
N TRP A 297 10.92 7.53 5.36
CA TRP A 297 11.27 7.28 3.97
C TRP A 297 12.32 6.18 3.79
N ASN A 298 13.22 5.97 4.75
CA ASN A 298 14.15 4.84 4.71
C ASN A 298 13.37 3.52 4.83
N LEU A 299 12.40 3.47 5.74
CA LEU A 299 11.54 2.29 5.88
C LEU A 299 10.66 2.09 4.64
N ALA A 300 10.09 3.17 4.09
CA ALA A 300 9.34 3.12 2.84
C ALA A 300 10.19 2.58 1.68
N HIS A 301 11.46 3.00 1.58
CA HIS A 301 12.38 2.53 0.55
C HIS A 301 12.75 1.06 0.74
N LEU A 302 13.04 0.66 1.98
CA LEU A 302 13.35 -0.73 2.30
C LEU A 302 12.16 -1.64 1.94
N THR A 303 10.94 -1.25 2.34
CA THR A 303 9.72 -1.96 1.95
C THR A 303 9.53 -1.97 0.44
N GLN A 304 9.82 -0.87 -0.27
CA GLN A 304 9.78 -0.83 -1.73
C GLN A 304 10.74 -1.84 -2.36
N ILE A 305 11.99 -1.94 -1.86
CA ILE A 305 12.98 -2.90 -2.36
C ILE A 305 12.47 -4.33 -2.16
N ILE A 306 12.03 -4.67 -0.94
CA ILE A 306 11.47 -6.00 -0.61
C ILE A 306 10.30 -6.35 -1.54
N LEU A 307 9.32 -5.46 -1.66
CA LEU A 307 8.11 -5.71 -2.48
C LEU A 307 8.39 -5.77 -3.98
N SER A 308 9.44 -5.07 -4.45
CA SER A 308 9.78 -5.03 -5.88
C SER A 308 10.75 -6.13 -6.30
N GLY A 309 11.46 -6.74 -5.35
CA GLY A 309 12.56 -7.68 -5.61
C GLY A 309 13.72 -7.04 -6.37
N LYS A 310 13.87 -5.70 -6.32
CA LYS A 310 14.87 -4.96 -7.11
C LYS A 310 15.61 -3.97 -6.23
N PHE A 311 16.94 -4.04 -6.24
CA PHE A 311 17.79 -3.03 -5.62
C PHE A 311 17.82 -1.76 -6.50
N GLN A 312 16.91 -0.83 -6.22
CA GLN A 312 16.62 0.32 -7.08
C GLN A 312 16.51 1.61 -6.28
N LYS A 313 16.62 2.75 -6.98
CA LYS A 313 16.42 4.07 -6.38
C LYS A 313 15.01 4.21 -5.80
N PHE A 314 14.82 5.19 -4.91
CA PHE A 314 13.50 5.47 -4.33
C PHE A 314 12.48 5.78 -5.44
N ASP A 315 11.32 5.14 -5.37
CA ASP A 315 10.21 5.37 -6.29
C ASP A 315 9.35 6.52 -5.76
N TYR A 316 9.51 7.71 -6.33
CA TYR A 316 8.70 8.88 -5.99
C TYR A 316 7.35 8.90 -6.74
N GLY A 317 7.06 7.85 -7.52
CA GLY A 317 5.98 7.81 -8.49
C GLY A 317 6.39 8.45 -9.82
N GLN A 318 5.77 7.98 -10.91
CA GLN A 318 6.18 8.25 -12.29
C GLN A 318 6.45 9.73 -12.63
N ARG A 319 5.66 10.68 -12.11
CA ARG A 319 5.83 12.11 -12.44
C ARG A 319 7.12 12.66 -11.85
N VAL A 320 7.40 12.30 -10.60
CA VAL A 320 8.60 12.77 -9.90
C VAL A 320 9.79 11.99 -10.41
N ASN A 321 9.67 10.68 -10.66
CA ASN A 321 10.72 9.90 -11.32
C ASN A 321 11.09 10.47 -12.69
N MET A 322 10.13 10.89 -13.53
CA MET A 322 10.45 11.52 -14.81
C MET A 322 11.24 12.81 -14.63
N LYS A 323 10.96 13.59 -13.57
CA LYS A 323 11.70 14.83 -13.27
C LYS A 323 13.08 14.58 -12.67
N VAL A 324 13.19 13.60 -11.76
CA VAL A 324 14.41 13.33 -10.99
C VAL A 324 15.36 12.39 -11.73
N TYR A 325 14.82 11.44 -12.48
CA TYR A 325 15.57 10.36 -13.15
C TYR A 325 15.45 10.37 -14.68
N GLY A 326 14.51 11.13 -15.26
CA GLY A 326 14.24 11.05 -16.70
C GLY A 326 13.49 9.78 -17.13
N SER A 327 13.02 8.96 -16.19
CA SER A 327 12.32 7.68 -16.43
C SER A 327 11.05 7.58 -15.59
N LYS A 328 10.03 6.86 -16.07
CA LYS A 328 8.79 6.62 -15.32
C LYS A 328 9.01 5.69 -14.13
N ASN A 329 9.96 4.76 -14.25
CA ASN A 329 10.30 3.80 -13.20
C ASN A 329 11.61 4.23 -12.52
N PRO A 330 11.78 3.94 -11.22
CA PRO A 330 13.05 4.16 -10.54
C PRO A 330 14.17 3.34 -11.23
N PRO A 331 15.33 3.95 -11.53
CA PRO A 331 16.47 3.21 -12.05
C PRO A 331 16.94 2.15 -11.05
N VAL A 332 17.22 0.95 -11.55
CA VAL A 332 17.91 -0.11 -10.80
C VAL A 332 19.37 0.29 -10.61
N PHE A 333 19.93 0.04 -9.43
CA PHE A 333 21.35 0.25 -9.20
C PHE A 333 22.15 -0.82 -9.95
N ASN A 334 23.11 -0.39 -10.77
CA ASN A 334 23.99 -1.32 -11.46
C ASN A 334 25.11 -1.76 -10.52
N LEU A 335 24.91 -2.85 -9.76
CA LEU A 335 25.93 -3.35 -8.83
C LEU A 335 27.24 -3.78 -9.52
N LYS A 336 27.19 -4.06 -10.83
CA LYS A 336 28.40 -4.32 -11.64
C LYS A 336 29.29 -3.09 -11.82
N SER A 337 28.81 -1.89 -11.49
CA SER A 337 29.63 -0.67 -11.49
C SER A 337 30.49 -0.52 -10.24
N ILE A 338 30.36 -1.40 -9.24
CA ILE A 338 31.25 -1.44 -8.08
C ILE A 338 32.62 -1.95 -8.57
N ASP A 339 33.61 -1.05 -8.62
CA ASP A 339 34.98 -1.33 -9.10
C ASP A 339 35.94 -1.76 -7.98
N SER A 340 35.40 -2.27 -6.86
CA SER A 340 36.26 -2.84 -5.82
C SER A 340 36.88 -4.14 -6.31
N LYS A 341 38.22 -4.24 -6.22
CA LYS A 341 38.95 -5.43 -6.61
C LYS A 341 38.94 -6.51 -5.53
N GLU A 342 38.60 -6.14 -4.30
CA GLU A 342 38.74 -6.99 -3.13
C GLU A 342 37.51 -6.81 -2.24
N ILE A 343 36.60 -7.77 -2.33
CA ILE A 343 35.33 -7.76 -1.60
C ILE A 343 35.33 -8.95 -0.63
N ALA A 344 35.15 -8.68 0.65
CA ALA A 344 34.89 -9.70 1.66
C ALA A 344 33.42 -9.63 2.07
N ILE A 345 32.73 -10.76 2.02
CA ILE A 345 31.33 -10.90 2.40
C ILE A 345 31.25 -11.86 3.57
N LEU A 346 30.63 -11.39 4.66
CA LEU A 346 30.34 -12.17 5.84
C LEU A 346 28.83 -12.13 6.05
N TYR A 347 28.22 -13.29 6.29
CA TYR A 347 26.77 -13.43 6.46
C TYR A 347 26.43 -14.62 7.35
N SER A 348 25.17 -14.77 7.76
CA SER A 348 24.74 -15.90 8.58
C SER A 348 23.33 -16.37 8.22
N LYS A 349 23.00 -17.63 8.58
CA LYS A 349 21.72 -18.25 8.19
C LYS A 349 20.49 -17.65 8.88
N ASN A 350 20.63 -17.19 10.11
CA ASN A 350 19.53 -16.68 10.92
C ASN A 350 19.48 -15.14 10.96
N ASP A 351 20.09 -14.47 9.97
CA ASP A 351 19.96 -13.03 9.80
C ASP A 351 18.65 -12.69 9.08
N TRP A 352 17.67 -12.15 9.82
CA TRP A 352 16.34 -11.81 9.28
C TRP A 352 16.33 -10.53 8.43
N LEU A 353 17.44 -9.78 8.39
CA LEU A 353 17.59 -8.55 7.61
C LEU A 353 18.51 -8.74 6.40
N SER A 354 19.26 -9.85 6.34
CA SER A 354 20.16 -10.20 5.24
C SER A 354 20.16 -11.71 5.02
N ALA A 355 19.08 -12.22 4.42
CA ALA A 355 18.93 -13.65 4.17
C ALA A 355 20.03 -14.17 3.21
N PRO A 356 20.49 -15.43 3.34
CA PRO A 356 21.49 -16.01 2.45
C PRO A 356 21.16 -15.89 0.95
N GLU A 357 19.87 -15.96 0.59
CA GLU A 357 19.39 -15.81 -0.79
C GLU A 357 19.64 -14.40 -1.34
N ASP A 358 19.51 -13.36 -0.50
CA ASP A 358 19.82 -11.98 -0.86
C ASP A 358 21.33 -11.79 -1.03
N VAL A 359 22.13 -12.47 -0.21
CA VAL A 359 23.60 -12.47 -0.30
C VAL A 359 24.06 -13.13 -1.60
N ASP A 360 23.47 -14.28 -1.96
CA ASP A 360 23.76 -14.95 -3.23
C ASP A 360 23.36 -14.07 -4.42
N THR A 361 22.24 -13.37 -4.33
CA THR A 361 21.83 -12.39 -5.34
C THR A 361 22.87 -11.28 -5.49
N LEU A 362 23.32 -10.69 -4.37
CA LEU A 362 24.39 -9.68 -4.36
C LEU A 362 25.68 -10.21 -5.01
N LYS A 363 26.13 -11.42 -4.63
CA LYS A 363 27.34 -12.05 -5.19
C LYS A 363 27.27 -12.21 -6.71
N ASN A 364 26.11 -12.60 -7.23
CA ASN A 364 25.89 -12.79 -8.66
C ASN A 364 25.84 -11.47 -9.46
N GLU A 365 25.49 -10.36 -8.80
CA GLU A 365 25.41 -9.04 -9.43
C GLU A 365 26.72 -8.23 -9.34
N LEU A 366 27.66 -8.64 -8.48
CA LEU A 366 28.97 -8.01 -8.36
C LEU A 366 29.93 -8.45 -9.47
N LYS A 367 30.80 -7.53 -9.91
CA LYS A 367 31.90 -7.82 -10.85
C LYS A 367 33.24 -8.06 -10.14
N GLY A 368 33.41 -7.47 -8.95
CA GLY A 368 34.65 -7.53 -8.16
C GLY A 368 34.99 -8.95 -7.70
N LYS A 369 36.28 -9.21 -7.46
CA LYS A 369 36.71 -10.49 -6.89
C LYS A 369 36.28 -10.57 -5.43
N ILE A 370 35.49 -11.59 -5.12
CA ILE A 370 35.17 -11.96 -3.74
C ILE A 370 36.39 -12.69 -3.18
N ILE A 371 37.10 -12.04 -2.25
CA ILE A 371 38.30 -12.59 -1.59
C ILE A 371 37.97 -13.38 -0.33
N LEU A 372 36.75 -13.24 0.17
CA LEU A 372 36.18 -14.00 1.27
C LEU A 372 34.66 -14.08 1.08
N ASP A 373 34.14 -15.30 1.10
CA ASP A 373 32.70 -15.60 1.17
C ASP A 373 32.51 -16.46 2.43
N TYR A 374 32.15 -15.81 3.54
CA TYR A 374 32.17 -16.42 4.87
C TYR A 374 30.78 -16.44 5.48
N GLU A 375 30.16 -17.61 5.41
CA GLU A 375 29.02 -17.93 6.25
C GLU A 375 29.50 -18.22 7.68
N VAL A 376 29.00 -17.48 8.65
CA VAL A 376 29.34 -17.71 10.06
C VAL A 376 28.92 -19.14 10.44
N PRO A 377 29.85 -19.99 10.94
CA PRO A 377 29.58 -21.39 11.22
C PRO A 377 28.85 -21.57 12.57
N HIS A 378 27.72 -20.89 12.70
CA HIS A 378 26.83 -20.94 13.85
C HIS A 378 25.38 -20.77 13.35
N PRO A 379 24.53 -21.81 13.41
CA PRO A 379 23.24 -21.83 12.72
C PRO A 379 22.29 -20.73 13.19
N ASP A 380 22.29 -20.42 14.48
CA ASP A 380 21.40 -19.40 15.04
C ASP A 380 21.98 -17.98 14.98
N TRP A 381 23.16 -17.78 14.36
CA TRP A 381 23.81 -16.46 14.32
C TRP A 381 22.95 -15.46 13.56
N ASN A 382 22.53 -14.41 14.26
CA ASN A 382 21.58 -13.43 13.77
C ASN A 382 22.25 -12.10 13.41
N HIS A 383 21.46 -11.14 12.93
CA HIS A 383 21.95 -9.84 12.45
C HIS A 383 22.79 -9.06 13.48
N LEU A 384 22.40 -9.11 14.76
CA LEU A 384 23.04 -8.35 15.83
C LEU A 384 24.22 -9.08 16.45
N ASP A 385 24.33 -10.41 16.27
CA ASP A 385 25.41 -11.20 16.88
C ASP A 385 26.79 -10.82 16.34
N PHE A 386 26.88 -10.29 15.11
CA PHE A 386 28.11 -9.71 14.55
C PHE A 386 28.73 -8.61 15.42
N ILE A 387 27.94 -7.94 16.26
CA ILE A 387 28.39 -6.85 17.13
C ILE A 387 28.18 -7.21 18.61
N TRP A 388 27.02 -7.79 18.96
CA TRP A 388 26.59 -8.04 20.34
C TRP A 388 26.79 -9.48 20.81
N GLY A 389 27.14 -10.39 19.90
CA GLY A 389 27.32 -11.80 20.20
C GLY A 389 28.47 -12.00 21.19
N HIS A 390 28.22 -12.77 22.24
CA HIS A 390 29.21 -13.07 23.28
C HIS A 390 30.48 -13.69 22.68
N GLU A 391 30.32 -14.54 21.67
CA GLU A 391 31.42 -15.21 20.95
C GLU A 391 31.77 -14.53 19.61
N ALA A 392 31.38 -13.26 19.38
CA ALA A 392 31.67 -12.56 18.12
C ALA A 392 33.17 -12.50 17.80
N SER A 393 34.02 -12.45 18.84
CA SER A 393 35.48 -12.51 18.67
C SER A 393 35.95 -13.82 18.02
N LYS A 394 35.34 -14.93 18.43
CA LYS A 394 35.67 -16.29 17.96
C LYS A 394 35.12 -16.55 16.56
N PHE A 395 33.88 -16.17 16.30
CA PHE A 395 33.18 -16.50 15.05
C PHE A 395 33.34 -15.47 13.94
N VAL A 396 33.60 -14.19 14.26
CA VAL A 396 33.61 -13.11 13.25
C VAL A 396 34.91 -12.32 13.29
N TYR A 397 35.31 -11.78 14.44
CA TYR A 397 36.37 -10.76 14.46
C TYR A 397 37.74 -11.31 14.07
N LYS A 398 38.05 -12.56 14.43
CA LYS A 398 39.28 -13.21 13.96
C LYS A 398 39.36 -13.22 12.43
N THR A 399 38.29 -13.66 11.76
CA THR A 399 38.19 -13.68 10.30
C THR A 399 38.32 -12.28 9.69
N VAL A 400 37.68 -11.27 10.31
CA VAL A 400 37.78 -9.87 9.84
C VAL A 400 39.21 -9.35 9.94
N LEU A 401 39.90 -9.60 11.06
CA LEU A 401 41.28 -9.17 11.26
C LEU A 401 42.23 -9.85 10.26
N GLU A 402 42.09 -11.16 10.02
CA GLU A 402 42.87 -11.90 9.03
C GLU A 402 42.71 -11.37 7.59
N VAL A 403 41.54 -10.80 7.26
CA VAL A 403 41.34 -10.11 5.97
C VAL A 403 42.04 -8.76 5.97
N LEU A 404 41.88 -7.96 7.02
CA LEU A 404 42.46 -6.62 7.11
C LEU A 404 43.99 -6.63 7.14
N GLU A 405 44.60 -7.63 7.76
CA GLU A 405 46.07 -7.82 7.80
C GLU A 405 46.69 -8.03 6.41
N ARG A 406 45.91 -8.42 5.39
CA ARG A 406 46.41 -8.55 4.01
C ARG A 406 46.65 -7.20 3.32
N PHE A 407 46.18 -6.11 3.93
CA PHE A 407 46.19 -4.75 3.38
C PHE A 407 46.97 -3.73 4.22
N GLN A 408 47.60 -4.19 5.30
CA GLN A 408 48.59 -3.41 6.04
C GLN A 408 49.95 -3.53 5.38
#